data_AF-A0A2N5RH25-F1
#
_entry.id   AF-A0A2N5RH25-F1
#
_cell.length_a   1.000
_cell.length_b   1.000
_cell.length_c   1.000
_cell.angle_alpha   90.00
_cell.angle_beta   90.00
_cell.angle_gamma   90.00
#
_symmetry.space_group_name_H-M   'P 1'
#
loop_
_entity.id
_entity.type
_entity.pdbx_description
1 polymer ?
#
loop_
_entity_poly.entity_id
_entity_poly.type
_entity_poly.pdbx_seq_one_letter_code
_entity_poly.pdbx_strand_id
1 'polypeptide(L)'
;MDLVKKAEEIGKNLSNTNQLRKFHGHLTKIWSKYAYNRRKYSQNQQAFKEDILNEVHFMKIFLAYQAGRGVSEDIKKLRKVLEPLIDEIKTPEDFEKFKKFYDAVLAYHKFYSETARNSRSVRK
;
A
#
# COMPACT_ATOMS: atom_id res chain seq x y z
N MET A 1 12.79 -10.93 -9.41
CA MET A 1 13.11 -10.09 -8.23
C MET A 1 12.08 -10.43 -7.16
N ASP A 2 12.49 -10.85 -5.97
CA ASP A 2 11.60 -11.35 -4.93
C ASP A 2 10.76 -10.21 -4.32
N LEU A 3 9.43 -10.28 -4.46
CA LEU A 3 8.50 -9.25 -3.97
C LEU A 3 8.62 -9.06 -2.46
N VAL A 4 9.01 -10.11 -1.73
CA VAL A 4 9.20 -10.06 -0.27
C VAL A 4 10.45 -9.25 0.08
N LYS A 5 11.58 -9.50 -0.59
CA LYS A 5 12.81 -8.72 -0.39
C LYS A 5 12.62 -7.24 -0.70
N LYS A 6 11.90 -6.94 -1.78
CA LYS A 6 11.57 -5.55 -2.14
C LYS A 6 10.68 -4.91 -1.07
N ALA A 7 9.67 -5.64 -0.59
CA ALA A 7 8.78 -5.16 0.47
C ALA A 7 9.55 -4.86 1.78
N GLU A 8 10.50 -5.71 2.14
CA GLU A 8 11.36 -5.52 3.31
C GLU A 8 12.24 -4.27 3.19
N GLU A 9 12.93 -4.10 2.06
CA GLU A 9 13.80 -2.94 1.81
C GLU A 9 13.02 -1.63 1.92
N ILE A 10 11.81 -1.60 1.36
CA ILE A 10 10.93 -0.44 1.44
C ILE A 10 10.45 -0.22 2.87
N GLY A 11 9.94 -1.27 3.52
CA GLY A 11 9.44 -1.19 4.90
C GLY A 11 10.47 -0.65 5.88
N LYS A 12 11.73 -1.08 5.74
CA LYS A 12 12.86 -0.60 6.56
C LYS A 12 13.16 0.89 6.36
N ASN A 13 12.96 1.41 5.16
CA ASN A 13 13.36 2.77 4.75
C ASN A 13 12.24 3.82 4.89
N LEU A 14 11.05 3.44 5.37
CA LEU A 14 9.93 4.35 5.64
C LEU A 14 10.01 4.86 7.08
N SER A 15 10.03 6.18 7.28
CA SER A 15 10.05 6.80 8.62
C SER A 15 8.72 7.45 9.02
N ASN A 16 7.86 7.81 8.05
CA ASN A 16 6.58 8.48 8.28
C ASN A 16 5.37 7.54 8.32
N THR A 17 4.96 7.18 9.52
CA THR A 17 3.80 6.32 9.81
C THR A 17 2.43 6.95 9.51
N ASN A 18 2.30 8.28 9.58
CA ASN A 18 1.00 8.95 9.49
C ASN A 18 0.40 8.91 8.08
N GLN A 19 1.23 9.10 7.06
CA GLN A 19 0.75 9.05 5.67
C GLN A 19 0.48 7.63 5.21
N LEU A 20 1.33 6.69 5.66
CA LEU A 20 1.11 5.26 5.41
C LEU A 20 -0.19 4.77 6.07
N ARG A 21 -0.53 5.26 7.27
CA ARG A 21 -1.81 4.97 7.92
C ARG A 21 -3.01 5.48 7.11
N LYS A 22 -2.93 6.68 6.52
CA LYS A 22 -4.00 7.23 5.66
C LYS A 22 -4.19 6.40 4.40
N PHE A 23 -3.09 6.07 3.71
CA PHE A 23 -3.13 5.20 2.53
C PHE A 23 -3.67 3.81 2.89
N HIS A 24 -3.20 3.21 4.00
CA HIS A 24 -3.70 1.94 4.51
C HIS A 24 -5.21 1.99 4.75
N GLY A 25 -5.73 3.04 5.41
CA GLY A 25 -7.15 3.18 5.68
C GLY A 25 -8.00 3.17 4.39
N HIS A 26 -7.57 3.91 3.37
CA HIS A 26 -8.25 3.91 2.07
C HIS A 26 -8.16 2.55 1.39
N LEU A 27 -6.98 1.93 1.35
CA LEU A 27 -6.81 0.62 0.72
C LEU A 27 -7.62 -0.47 1.42
N THR A 28 -7.66 -0.45 2.76
CA THR A 28 -8.44 -1.40 3.56
C THR A 28 -9.93 -1.24 3.30
N LYS A 29 -10.44 -0.02 3.10
CA LYS A 29 -11.83 0.21 2.71
C LYS A 29 -12.15 -0.44 1.36
N ILE A 30 -11.30 -0.23 0.35
CA ILE A 30 -11.45 -0.84 -0.98
C ILE A 30 -11.35 -2.37 -0.88
N TRP A 31 -10.39 -2.87 -0.10
CA TRP A 31 -10.20 -4.30 0.14
C TRP A 31 -11.42 -4.94 0.80
N SER A 32 -12.04 -4.30 1.80
CA SER A 32 -13.26 -4.81 2.42
C SER A 32 -14.42 -4.90 1.42
N LYS A 33 -14.60 -3.89 0.56
CA LYS A 33 -15.58 -3.91 -0.53
C LYS A 33 -15.31 -5.05 -1.52
N TYR A 34 -14.04 -5.23 -1.90
CA TYR A 34 -13.58 -6.32 -2.75
C TYR A 34 -13.87 -7.68 -2.13
N ALA A 35 -13.43 -7.91 -0.89
CA ALA A 35 -13.54 -9.19 -0.21
C ALA A 35 -14.99 -9.62 -0.01
N TYR A 36 -15.88 -8.67 0.34
CA TYR A 36 -17.31 -8.93 0.48
C TYR A 36 -17.95 -9.40 -0.84
N ASN A 37 -17.54 -8.81 -1.97
CA ASN A 37 -18.10 -9.08 -3.30
C ASN A 37 -17.17 -9.92 -4.18
N ARG A 38 -16.23 -10.68 -3.60
CA ARG A 38 -15.13 -11.32 -4.35
C ARG A 38 -15.62 -12.17 -5.52
N ARG A 39 -16.66 -13.00 -5.30
CA ARG A 39 -17.26 -13.83 -6.37
C ARG A 39 -17.82 -12.99 -7.52
N LYS A 40 -18.52 -11.89 -7.23
CA LYS A 40 -19.05 -10.95 -8.24
C LYS A 40 -17.91 -10.43 -9.11
N TYR A 41 -16.81 -10.00 -8.50
CA TYR A 41 -15.67 -9.42 -9.21
C TYR A 41 -14.85 -10.44 -10.01
N SER A 42 -14.76 -11.68 -9.54
CA SER A 42 -14.13 -12.77 -10.31
C SER A 42 -14.95 -13.17 -11.54
N GLN A 43 -16.27 -13.00 -11.53
CA GLN A 43 -17.15 -13.38 -12.64
C GLN A 43 -17.52 -12.22 -13.57
N ASN A 44 -17.44 -10.98 -13.09
CA ASN A 44 -17.81 -9.79 -13.84
C ASN A 44 -16.70 -8.74 -13.77
N GLN A 45 -15.88 -8.72 -14.82
CA GLN A 45 -14.75 -7.81 -14.96
C GLN A 45 -15.17 -6.33 -15.02
N GLN A 46 -16.34 -6.02 -15.61
CA GLN A 46 -16.85 -4.65 -15.66
C GLN A 46 -17.19 -4.15 -14.26
N ALA A 47 -17.86 -4.97 -13.45
CA ALA A 47 -18.15 -4.63 -12.06
C ALA A 47 -16.86 -4.43 -11.25
N PHE A 48 -15.83 -5.26 -11.45
CA PHE A 48 -14.52 -5.06 -10.81
C PHE A 48 -13.89 -3.72 -11.23
N LYS A 49 -13.95 -3.40 -12.53
CA LYS A 49 -13.38 -2.16 -13.07
C LYS A 49 -14.03 -0.92 -12.45
N GLU A 50 -15.36 -0.90 -12.43
CA GLU A 50 -16.14 0.24 -11.91
C GLU A 50 -16.01 0.37 -10.39
N ASP A 51 -16.15 -0.73 -9.67
CA ASP A 51 -16.24 -0.70 -8.21
C ASP A 51 -14.88 -0.66 -7.51
N ILE A 52 -13.83 -1.26 -8.10
CA ILE A 52 -12.55 -1.48 -7.43
C ILE A 52 -11.42 -0.82 -8.21
N LEU A 53 -11.25 -1.14 -9.49
CA LEU A 53 -10.09 -0.68 -10.24
C LEU A 53 -10.01 0.84 -10.29
N ASN A 54 -11.12 1.51 -10.59
CA ASN A 54 -11.18 2.97 -10.59
C ASN A 54 -10.82 3.58 -9.22
N GLU A 55 -11.33 3.00 -8.12
CA GLU A 55 -11.01 3.46 -6.76
C GLU A 55 -9.52 3.27 -6.43
N VAL A 56 -8.92 2.14 -6.80
CA VAL A 56 -7.49 1.87 -6.57
C VAL A 56 -6.63 2.81 -7.41
N HIS A 57 -6.96 3.04 -8.68
CA HIS A 57 -6.25 3.99 -9.54
C HIS A 57 -6.37 5.43 -9.02
N PHE A 58 -7.52 5.79 -8.44
CA PHE A 58 -7.71 7.09 -7.79
C PHE A 58 -6.76 7.31 -6.60
N MET A 59 -6.29 6.25 -5.94
CA MET A 59 -5.30 6.37 -4.86
C MET A 59 -3.97 6.99 -5.35
N LYS A 60 -3.64 6.89 -6.63
CA LYS A 60 -2.46 7.56 -7.20
C LYS A 60 -2.59 9.09 -7.11
N ILE A 61 -3.79 9.64 -7.33
CA ILE A 61 -4.06 11.08 -7.19
C ILE A 61 -3.81 11.51 -5.74
N PHE A 62 -4.25 10.70 -4.77
CA PHE A 62 -3.95 10.95 -3.36
C PHE A 62 -2.44 10.95 -3.08
N LEU A 63 -1.69 9.95 -3.58
CA LEU A 63 -0.23 9.88 -3.42
C LEU A 63 0.48 11.09 -4.04
N ALA A 64 0.10 11.48 -5.26
CA ALA A 64 0.64 12.65 -5.95
C ALA A 64 0.35 13.94 -5.19
N TYR A 65 -0.88 14.11 -4.69
CA TYR A 65 -1.27 15.27 -3.90
C TYR A 65 -0.47 15.38 -2.59
N GLN A 66 -0.32 14.28 -1.84
CA GLN A 66 0.49 14.28 -0.62
C GLN A 66 1.97 14.55 -0.92
N ALA A 67 2.51 14.01 -2.01
CA ALA A 67 3.88 14.30 -2.44
C ALA A 67 4.09 15.79 -2.82
N GLY A 68 3.10 16.41 -3.46
CA GLY A 68 3.15 17.83 -3.87
C GLY A 68 3.05 18.81 -2.70
N ARG A 69 2.35 18.45 -1.61
CA ARG A 69 2.22 19.32 -0.42
C ARG A 69 3.48 19.37 0.48
N GLY A 70 4.62 18.88 0.02
CA GLY A 70 5.88 18.87 0.77
C GLY A 70 5.90 17.86 1.92
N VAL A 71 5.04 16.84 1.89
CA VAL A 71 4.86 15.89 2.98
C VAL A 71 5.96 14.83 2.99
N SER A 72 7.16 15.18 3.46
CA SER A 72 8.31 14.26 3.70
C SER A 72 8.83 13.49 2.47
N GLU A 73 10.14 13.23 2.41
CA GLU A 73 10.73 12.39 1.34
C GLU A 73 10.16 10.96 1.31
N ASP A 74 9.59 10.50 2.41
CA ASP A 74 9.02 9.15 2.52
C ASP A 74 7.79 8.94 1.64
N ILE A 75 6.91 9.94 1.51
CA ILE A 75 5.75 9.81 0.63
C ILE A 75 6.18 9.73 -0.83
N LYS A 76 7.27 10.41 -1.20
CA LYS A 76 7.83 10.36 -2.55
C LYS A 76 8.42 8.98 -2.83
N LYS A 77 9.13 8.39 -1.87
CA LYS A 77 9.63 7.00 -1.97
C LYS A 77 8.49 6.00 -2.10
N LEU A 78 7.47 6.12 -1.24
CA LEU A 78 6.29 5.25 -1.28
C LEU A 78 5.55 5.37 -2.61
N ARG A 79 5.34 6.59 -3.10
CA ARG A 79 4.74 6.88 -4.41
C ARG A 79 5.51 6.22 -5.55
N LYS A 80 6.84 6.38 -5.59
CA LYS A 80 7.71 5.78 -6.62
C LYS A 80 7.60 4.25 -6.70
N VAL A 81 7.29 3.60 -5.57
CA VAL A 81 7.07 2.15 -5.53
C VAL A 81 5.64 1.80 -5.89
N LEU A 82 4.65 2.45 -5.27
CA LEU A 82 3.26 2.04 -5.35
C LEU A 82 2.58 2.44 -6.65
N GLU A 83 2.92 3.59 -7.25
CA GLU A 83 2.28 4.02 -8.50
C GLU A 83 2.46 3.02 -9.65
N PRO A 84 3.67 2.54 -9.98
CA PRO A 84 3.84 1.53 -11.03
C PRO A 84 3.08 0.24 -10.72
N LEU A 85 3.06 -0.19 -9.45
CA LEU A 85 2.35 -1.40 -9.04
C LEU A 85 0.83 -1.24 -9.12
N ILE A 86 0.31 -0.03 -8.91
CA ILE A 86 -1.10 0.28 -9.10
C ILE A 86 -1.45 0.25 -10.59
N ASP A 87 -0.57 0.76 -11.46
CA ASP A 87 -0.78 0.73 -12.92
C ASP A 87 -0.82 -0.67 -13.52
N GLU A 88 -0.17 -1.63 -12.87
CA GLU A 88 -0.18 -3.03 -13.27
C GLU A 88 -1.49 -3.77 -12.92
N ILE A 89 -2.33 -3.19 -12.05
CA ILE A 89 -3.58 -3.84 -11.63
C ILE A 89 -4.56 -3.80 -12.80
N LYS A 90 -4.96 -4.97 -13.29
CA LYS A 90 -5.97 -5.09 -14.36
C LYS A 90 -7.06 -6.08 -14.00
N THR A 91 -6.74 -7.03 -13.14
CA THR A 91 -7.61 -8.13 -12.74
C THR A 91 -7.79 -8.17 -11.22
N PRO A 92 -8.84 -8.86 -10.74
CA PRO A 92 -9.00 -9.20 -9.33
C PRO A 92 -7.73 -9.81 -8.72
N GLU A 93 -7.07 -10.71 -9.44
CA GLU A 93 -5.87 -11.42 -9.01
C GLU A 93 -4.68 -10.46 -8.83
N ASP A 94 -4.53 -9.48 -9.73
CA ASP A 94 -3.49 -8.45 -9.60
C ASP A 94 -3.73 -7.58 -8.37
N PHE A 95 -4.99 -7.24 -8.09
CA PHE A 95 -5.34 -6.47 -6.91
C PHE A 95 -5.02 -7.24 -5.61
N GLU A 96 -5.30 -8.54 -5.57
CA GLU A 96 -4.91 -9.39 -4.43
C GLU A 96 -3.39 -9.45 -4.24
N LYS A 97 -2.62 -9.58 -5.33
CA LYS A 97 -1.15 -9.57 -5.27
C LYS A 97 -0.63 -8.23 -4.76
N PHE A 98 -1.18 -7.13 -5.26
CA PHE A 98 -0.86 -5.78 -4.79
C PHE A 98 -1.13 -5.62 -3.30
N LYS A 99 -2.31 -6.06 -2.83
CA LYS A 99 -2.67 -5.99 -1.41
C LYS A 99 -1.69 -6.77 -0.52
N LYS A 100 -1.33 -8.00 -0.92
CA LYS A 100 -0.36 -8.84 -0.19
C LYS A 100 1.02 -8.18 -0.13
N PHE A 101 1.49 -7.61 -1.24
CA PHE A 101 2.74 -6.87 -1.28
C PHE A 101 2.71 -5.67 -0.33
N TYR A 102 1.64 -4.87 -0.37
CA TYR A 102 1.48 -3.72 0.51
C TYR A 102 1.43 -4.11 2.00
N ASP A 103 0.75 -5.22 2.34
CA ASP A 103 0.71 -5.73 3.71
C ASP A 103 2.10 -6.20 4.18
N ALA A 104 2.90 -6.80 3.30
CA ALA A 104 4.28 -7.15 3.62
C ALA A 104 5.12 -5.89 3.93
N VAL A 105 5.00 -4.83 3.10
CA VAL A 105 5.68 -3.54 3.35
C VAL A 105 5.30 -2.99 4.73
N LEU A 106 4.01 -3.02 5.07
CA LEU A 106 3.51 -2.57 6.37
C LEU A 106 4.07 -3.39 7.53
N ALA A 107 4.09 -4.72 7.40
CA ALA A 107 4.60 -5.61 8.43
C ALA A 107 6.08 -5.33 8.71
N TYR A 108 6.90 -5.20 7.66
CA TYR A 108 8.32 -4.88 7.81
C TYR A 108 8.54 -3.48 8.38
N HIS A 109 7.78 -2.48 7.94
CA HIS A 109 7.87 -1.15 8.56
C HIS A 109 7.56 -1.21 10.05
N LYS A 110 6.47 -1.88 10.44
CA LYS A 110 6.11 -2.02 11.85
C LYS A 110 7.22 -2.71 12.64
N PHE A 111 7.72 -3.84 12.13
CA PHE A 111 8.83 -4.59 12.73
C PHE A 111 10.05 -3.69 13.00
N TYR A 112 10.59 -3.03 11.97
CA TYR A 112 11.77 -2.17 12.12
C TYR A 112 11.50 -0.93 12.99
N SER A 113 10.28 -0.38 12.97
CA SER A 113 9.90 0.75 13.82
C SER A 113 9.83 0.38 15.31
N GLU A 114 9.39 -0.83 15.64
CA GLU A 114 9.33 -1.35 17.00
C GLU A 114 10.71 -1.77 17.52
N THR A 115 11.53 -2.44 16.69
CA THR A 115 12.92 -2.78 17.04
C THR A 115 13.74 -1.51 17.32
N ALA A 116 13.58 -0.46 16.50
CA ALA A 116 14.27 0.82 16.72
C ALA A 116 13.83 1.51 18.02
N ARG A 117 12.55 1.39 18.42
CA ARG A 117 12.05 1.93 19.69
C ARG A 117 12.58 1.16 20.90
N ASN A 118 12.52 -0.17 20.87
CA ASN A 118 12.98 -1.01 21.97
C ASN A 118 14.49 -0.83 22.22
N SER A 119 15.32 -0.72 21.17
CA SER A 119 16.76 -0.47 21.33
C SER A 119 17.10 0.88 21.99
N ARG A 120 16.22 1.90 21.89
CA ARG A 120 16.37 3.19 22.57
C ARG A 120 15.91 3.14 24.03
N SER A 121 14.97 2.26 24.36
CA SER A 121 14.48 2.10 25.73
C SER A 121 15.44 1.31 26.62
N VAL A 122 16.30 0.46 26.04
CA VAL A 122 17.30 -0.33 26.79
C VAL A 122 18.58 0.47 27.09
N ARG A 123 18.79 1.61 26.42
CA ARG A 123 19.95 2.50 26.60
C ARG A 123 19.68 3.68 27.54
N LYS A 124 18.54 3.68 28.23
CA LYS A 124 18.11 4.74 29.14
C LYS A 124 17.89 4.15 30.52
#